data_AF-A0A7Y5WQ76-F1
#
_entry.id   AF-A0A7Y5WQ76-F1
#
_cell.length_a   1.000
_cell.length_b   1.000
_cell.length_c   1.000
_cell.angle_alpha   90.00
_cell.angle_beta   90.00
_cell.angle_gamma   90.00
#
_symmetry.space_group_name_H-M   'P 1'
#
loop_
_entity.id
_entity.type
_entity.pdbx_description
1 polymer ?
#
loop_
_entity_poly.entity_id
_entity_poly.type
_entity_poly.pdbx_seq_one_letter_code
_entity_poly.pdbx_strand_id
1 'polypeptide(L)'
;MPATVTGLRYPCTRVLLPRTRLAYVHLKNLLTDAKRDRSARVSGYVAIWLPEEFLVLYLQRGELVNACLHDGEAFKPIAIGAAVEKVPAEPEYGEICFHETDDEQLACMYASQTIEPEAWPSELRPSDPASLFPYLMASTFDGIVEISHDGAVNYLIFANGVVQNTYLAGMQGGSIVERVSRLFDERRRVLHMSVRRWPVPAPIPVQAPTGLVQAYRDLATSLVLRLVAEGRESAPAMAEQARQKLLPAHPALEGISFSGRAPRAVVADADALTTGTAALINQLLWSTGEQDPDRPAALLRDLMHERRHLFQSAGLYEQIHWKLT
;
A
#
# COMPACT_ATOMS: atom_id res chain seq x y z
N MET A 1 -4.55 -23.03 -1.94
CA MET A 1 -3.53 -22.08 -1.45
C MET A 1 -2.20 -22.40 -2.09
N PRO A 2 -1.49 -21.43 -2.69
CA PRO A 2 -0.16 -21.66 -3.22
C PRO A 2 0.77 -22.12 -2.07
N ALA A 3 1.53 -23.20 -2.29
CA ALA A 3 2.42 -23.77 -1.29
C ALA A 3 3.48 -22.75 -0.79
N THR A 4 3.81 -21.78 -1.65
CA THR A 4 4.81 -20.73 -1.42
C THR A 4 4.44 -19.73 -0.32
N VAL A 5 3.15 -19.44 -0.10
CA VAL A 5 2.70 -18.44 0.90
C VAL A 5 2.16 -19.05 2.19
N THR A 6 1.88 -20.35 2.21
CA THR A 6 1.27 -21.03 3.36
C THR A 6 2.16 -21.01 4.60
N GLY A 7 3.46 -21.15 4.42
CA GLY A 7 4.45 -21.12 5.50
C GLY A 7 5.01 -19.75 5.81
N LEU A 8 4.56 -18.69 5.13
CA LEU A 8 5.20 -17.38 5.20
C LEU A 8 5.17 -16.82 6.62
N ARG A 9 6.32 -16.37 7.12
CA ARG A 9 6.49 -15.78 8.45
C ARG A 9 7.42 -14.59 8.34
N TYR A 10 6.85 -13.42 8.59
CA TYR A 10 7.60 -12.18 8.71
C TYR A 10 8.15 -12.01 10.14
N PRO A 11 9.22 -11.22 10.32
CA PRO A 11 9.74 -10.91 11.64
C PRO A 11 8.72 -10.06 12.42
N CYS A 12 8.82 -10.07 13.74
CA CYS A 12 8.01 -9.21 14.59
C CYS A 12 8.67 -8.99 15.95
N THR A 13 8.33 -7.87 16.58
CA THR A 13 8.77 -7.56 17.94
C THR A 13 7.85 -8.21 18.95
N ARG A 14 6.52 -8.14 18.72
CA ARG A 14 5.51 -8.73 19.60
C ARG A 14 4.36 -9.33 18.80
N VAL A 15 3.91 -10.51 19.23
CA VAL A 15 2.72 -11.17 18.67
C VAL A 15 1.49 -10.66 19.43
N LEU A 16 0.57 -9.99 18.73
CA LEU A 16 -0.67 -9.45 19.32
C LEU A 16 -1.84 -10.41 19.11
N LEU A 17 -1.92 -10.99 17.91
CA LEU A 17 -2.80 -12.10 17.58
C LEU A 17 -1.95 -13.19 16.91
N PRO A 18 -1.77 -14.36 17.55
CA PRO A 18 -1.10 -15.48 16.89
C PRO A 18 -1.91 -15.93 15.68
N ARG A 19 -1.30 -16.74 14.80
CA ARG A 19 -1.99 -17.30 13.63
C ARG A 19 -3.24 -18.06 14.08
N THR A 20 -4.40 -17.49 13.75
CA THR A 20 -5.72 -17.91 14.23
C THR A 20 -6.64 -18.11 13.03
N ARG A 21 -7.56 -19.06 13.10
CA ARG A 21 -8.57 -19.24 12.05
C ARG A 21 -9.41 -17.98 11.90
N LEU A 22 -9.61 -17.55 10.66
CA LEU A 22 -10.31 -16.32 10.32
C LEU A 22 -11.77 -16.33 10.82
N ALA A 23 -12.40 -17.52 10.88
CA ALA A 23 -13.74 -17.73 11.44
C ALA A 23 -13.94 -17.22 12.88
N TYR A 24 -12.85 -17.04 13.65
CA TYR A 24 -12.91 -16.58 15.04
C TYR A 24 -12.56 -15.10 15.22
N VAL A 25 -12.30 -14.37 14.14
CA VAL A 25 -11.74 -13.02 14.21
C VAL A 25 -12.60 -12.05 13.41
N HIS A 26 -13.14 -11.04 14.10
CA HIS A 26 -13.86 -9.96 13.44
C HIS A 26 -12.88 -8.87 12.97
N LEU A 27 -12.47 -8.93 11.69
CA LEU A 27 -11.44 -8.04 11.13
C LEU A 27 -11.69 -6.56 11.42
N LYS A 28 -12.92 -6.06 11.23
CA LYS A 28 -13.25 -4.64 11.50
C LYS A 28 -12.96 -4.21 12.95
N ASN A 29 -13.19 -5.08 13.92
CA ASN A 29 -12.91 -4.77 15.32
C ASN A 29 -11.40 -4.70 15.55
N LEU A 30 -10.64 -5.64 14.99
CA LEU A 30 -9.18 -5.63 15.04
C LEU A 30 -8.59 -4.34 14.44
N LEU A 31 -9.09 -3.92 13.28
CA LEU A 31 -8.59 -2.72 12.57
C LEU A 31 -9.04 -1.39 13.21
N THR A 32 -10.02 -1.41 14.11
CA THR A 32 -10.51 -0.19 14.79
C THR A 32 -10.14 -0.14 16.27
N ASP A 33 -9.38 -1.13 16.75
CA ASP A 33 -9.03 -1.26 18.17
C ASP A 33 -8.23 -0.06 18.69
N ALA A 34 -7.28 0.43 17.89
CA ALA A 34 -6.48 1.63 18.17
C ALA A 34 -7.29 2.93 18.33
N LYS A 35 -8.52 2.97 17.79
CA LYS A 35 -9.45 4.09 17.96
C LYS A 35 -10.13 4.07 19.32
N ARG A 36 -10.23 2.89 19.94
CA ARG A 36 -10.88 2.64 21.23
C ARG A 36 -9.88 2.64 22.37
N ASP A 37 -8.72 2.03 22.16
CA ASP A 37 -7.66 1.94 23.16
C ASP A 37 -6.35 2.58 22.65
N ARG A 38 -5.78 3.49 23.45
CA ARG A 38 -4.48 4.10 23.15
C ARG A 38 -3.35 3.07 23.21
N SER A 39 -3.48 2.04 24.04
CA SER A 39 -2.48 0.97 24.16
C SER A 39 -2.36 0.14 22.87
N ALA A 40 -3.41 0.14 22.04
CA ALA A 40 -3.47 -0.52 20.75
C ALA A 40 -2.94 0.33 19.58
N ARG A 41 -2.42 1.55 19.83
CA ARG A 41 -1.80 2.43 18.80
C ARG A 41 -0.38 1.99 18.44
N VAL A 42 -0.26 0.76 17.98
CA VAL A 42 1.00 0.11 17.61
C VAL A 42 1.22 0.17 16.10
N SER A 43 2.49 0.24 15.69
CA SER A 43 2.86 -0.04 14.31
C SER A 43 2.98 -1.54 14.12
N GLY A 44 2.54 -2.06 12.97
CA GLY A 44 2.47 -3.48 12.76
C GLY A 44 1.90 -3.88 11.42
N TYR A 45 1.75 -5.19 11.23
CA TYR A 45 1.10 -5.73 10.05
C TYR A 45 0.10 -6.82 10.43
N VAL A 46 -0.97 -6.90 9.66
CA VAL A 46 -1.93 -8.00 9.69
C VAL A 46 -1.72 -8.84 8.45
N ALA A 47 -1.37 -10.10 8.64
CA ALA A 47 -1.22 -11.06 7.55
C ALA A 47 -2.43 -11.99 7.52
N ILE A 48 -3.03 -12.16 6.33
CA ILE A 48 -4.26 -12.93 6.15
C ILE A 48 -4.05 -13.94 5.02
N TRP A 49 -4.19 -15.22 5.34
CA TRP A 49 -4.12 -16.33 4.40
C TRP A 49 -5.55 -16.68 3.99
N LEU A 50 -5.90 -16.38 2.74
CA LEU A 50 -7.15 -16.78 2.10
C LEU A 50 -6.90 -18.03 1.23
N PRO A 51 -7.94 -18.76 0.81
CA PRO A 51 -7.76 -20.00 0.03
C PRO A 51 -6.93 -19.85 -1.25
N GLU A 52 -7.05 -18.70 -1.93
CA GLU A 52 -6.40 -18.41 -3.21
C GLU A 52 -5.33 -17.30 -3.11
N GLU A 53 -5.38 -16.52 -2.04
CA GLU A 53 -4.70 -15.23 -1.95
C GLU A 53 -4.03 -15.04 -0.58
N PHE A 54 -3.01 -14.19 -0.51
CA PHE A 54 -2.40 -13.78 0.74
C PHE A 54 -2.35 -12.26 0.83
N LEU A 55 -2.94 -11.69 1.88
CA LEU A 55 -3.03 -10.26 2.12
C LEU A 55 -2.08 -9.84 3.25
N VAL A 56 -1.45 -8.68 3.08
CA VAL A 56 -0.73 -7.98 4.15
C VAL A 56 -1.30 -6.58 4.28
N LEU A 57 -1.84 -6.25 5.45
CA LEU A 57 -2.30 -4.91 5.79
C LEU A 57 -1.24 -4.25 6.67
N TYR A 58 -0.84 -3.03 6.33
CA TYR A 58 0.18 -2.27 7.04
C TYR A 58 -0.48 -1.22 7.92
N LEU A 59 -0.08 -1.18 9.19
CA LEU A 59 -0.56 -0.23 10.18
C LEU A 59 0.60 0.60 10.74
N GLN A 60 0.43 1.91 10.77
CA GLN A 60 1.33 2.82 11.49
C GLN A 60 0.56 3.49 12.62
N ARG A 61 1.06 3.36 13.86
CA ARG A 61 0.42 3.92 15.06
C ARG A 61 -1.07 3.55 15.18
N GLY A 62 -1.43 2.36 14.75
CA GLY A 62 -2.78 1.81 14.78
C GLY A 62 -3.71 2.23 13.64
N GLU A 63 -3.26 3.05 12.69
CA GLU A 63 -4.03 3.41 11.48
C GLU A 63 -3.54 2.60 10.28
N LEU A 64 -4.48 2.13 9.46
CA LEU A 64 -4.16 1.46 8.20
C LEU A 64 -3.58 2.46 7.21
N VAL A 65 -2.36 2.18 6.75
CA VAL A 65 -1.65 3.05 5.80
C VAL A 65 -1.52 2.44 4.42
N ASN A 66 -1.42 1.12 4.30
CA ASN A 66 -1.27 0.46 3.00
C ASN A 66 -1.70 -1.02 3.05
N ALA A 67 -1.80 -1.66 1.89
CA ALA A 67 -2.07 -3.09 1.76
C ALA A 67 -1.41 -3.69 0.51
N CYS A 68 -0.96 -4.93 0.63
CA CYS A 68 -0.44 -5.74 -0.48
C CYS A 68 -1.21 -7.06 -0.58
N LEU A 69 -1.29 -7.58 -1.80
CA LEU A 69 -1.90 -8.85 -2.14
C LEU A 69 -0.90 -9.70 -2.91
N HIS A 70 -0.78 -10.97 -2.55
CA HIS A 70 -0.16 -12.01 -3.36
C HIS A 70 -1.23 -12.92 -3.93
N ASP A 71 -1.32 -13.00 -5.26
CA ASP A 71 -2.34 -13.76 -6.01
C ASP A 71 -1.91 -15.18 -6.40
N GLY A 72 -0.72 -15.58 -5.97
CA GLY A 72 -0.12 -16.88 -6.28
C GLY A 72 1.10 -16.78 -7.18
N GLU A 73 1.27 -15.65 -7.88
CA GLU A 73 2.44 -15.39 -8.73
C GLU A 73 3.33 -14.29 -8.16
N ALA A 74 2.74 -13.13 -7.81
CA ALA A 74 3.49 -11.97 -7.36
C ALA A 74 2.74 -11.17 -6.30
N PHE A 75 3.51 -10.43 -5.49
CA PHE A 75 2.95 -9.38 -4.67
C PHE A 75 2.63 -8.15 -5.52
N LYS A 76 1.50 -7.50 -5.21
CA LYS A 76 1.11 -6.21 -5.77
C LYS A 76 0.45 -5.34 -4.71
N PRO A 77 0.63 -4.01 -4.75
CA PRO A 77 -0.12 -3.13 -3.88
C PRO A 77 -1.61 -3.16 -4.27
N ILE A 78 -2.47 -3.05 -3.28
CA ILE A 78 -3.93 -3.06 -3.45
C ILE A 78 -4.55 -1.97 -2.58
N ALA A 79 -5.68 -1.41 -3.02
CA ALA A 79 -6.38 -0.41 -2.24
C ALA A 79 -6.82 -1.00 -0.89
N ILE A 80 -6.62 -0.27 0.20
CA ILE A 80 -7.00 -0.74 1.54
C ILE A 80 -8.47 -1.19 1.59
N GLY A 81 -9.38 -0.43 0.98
CA GLY A 81 -10.81 -0.79 0.91
C GLY A 81 -11.03 -2.15 0.24
N ALA A 82 -10.39 -2.38 -0.91
CA ALA A 82 -10.49 -3.65 -1.64
C ALA A 82 -9.85 -4.82 -0.88
N ALA A 83 -8.75 -4.58 -0.15
CA ALA A 83 -8.13 -5.60 0.69
C ALA A 83 -9.04 -6.02 1.86
N VAL A 84 -9.73 -5.07 2.48
CA VAL A 84 -10.69 -5.34 3.56
C VAL A 84 -11.94 -6.06 3.03
N GLU A 85 -12.45 -5.66 1.87
CA GLU A 85 -13.61 -6.29 1.21
C GLU A 85 -13.35 -7.73 0.75
N LYS A 86 -12.09 -8.09 0.47
CA LYS A 86 -11.69 -9.46 0.15
C LYS A 86 -11.85 -10.43 1.31
N VAL A 87 -11.93 -9.94 2.54
CA VAL A 87 -12.16 -10.77 3.73
C VAL A 87 -13.67 -10.87 3.97
N PRO A 88 -14.27 -12.08 3.81
CA PRO A 88 -15.70 -12.26 4.04
C PRO A 88 -16.07 -11.90 5.48
N ALA A 89 -17.30 -11.40 5.67
CA ALA A 89 -17.82 -11.11 7.01
C ALA A 89 -17.94 -12.36 7.89
N GLU A 90 -18.27 -13.50 7.28
CA GLU A 90 -18.38 -14.82 7.91
C GLU A 90 -17.50 -15.82 7.15
N PRO A 91 -16.18 -15.82 7.40
CA PRO A 91 -15.23 -16.64 6.66
C PRO A 91 -15.19 -18.07 7.21
N GLU A 92 -15.48 -19.06 6.36
CA GLU A 92 -15.34 -20.48 6.71
C GLU A 92 -13.88 -20.95 6.67
N TYR A 93 -13.06 -20.33 5.82
CA TYR A 93 -11.68 -20.71 5.56
C TYR A 93 -10.73 -19.53 5.72
N GLY A 94 -9.47 -19.85 6.00
CA GLY A 94 -8.39 -18.89 6.10
C GLY A 94 -7.89 -18.66 7.51
N GLU A 95 -6.78 -17.95 7.60
CA GLU A 95 -6.08 -17.66 8.85
C GLU A 95 -5.62 -16.20 8.87
N ILE A 96 -5.44 -15.66 10.06
CA ILE A 96 -5.00 -14.29 10.30
C ILE A 96 -4.02 -14.24 11.46
N CYS A 97 -3.03 -13.37 11.38
CA CYS A 97 -2.22 -12.96 12.51
C CYS A 97 -2.07 -11.43 12.53
N PHE A 98 -1.79 -10.89 13.72
CA PHE A 98 -1.49 -9.48 13.90
C PHE A 98 -0.23 -9.35 14.76
N HIS A 99 0.79 -8.72 14.20
CA HIS A 99 2.07 -8.56 14.85
C HIS A 99 2.47 -7.10 14.90
N GLU A 100 3.06 -6.71 16.03
CA GLU A 100 3.71 -5.42 16.21
C GLU A 100 5.14 -5.47 15.71
N THR A 101 5.55 -4.38 15.07
CA THR A 101 6.91 -4.19 14.60
C THR A 101 7.21 -2.70 14.35
N ASP A 102 8.49 -2.38 14.18
CA ASP A 102 8.97 -1.04 13.88
C ASP A 102 8.63 -0.61 12.43
N ASP A 103 8.49 0.71 12.23
CA ASP A 103 8.18 1.31 10.92
C ASP A 103 9.25 0.99 9.85
N GLU A 104 10.53 0.87 10.25
CA GLU A 104 11.62 0.47 9.36
C GLU A 104 11.43 -0.96 8.83
N GLN A 105 11.01 -1.91 9.68
CA GLN A 105 10.70 -3.26 9.24
C GLN A 105 9.49 -3.27 8.28
N LEU A 106 8.46 -2.49 8.57
CA LEU A 106 7.30 -2.37 7.69
C LEU A 106 7.73 -1.84 6.31
N ALA A 107 8.59 -0.82 6.27
CA ALA A 107 9.14 -0.30 5.02
C ALA A 107 9.92 -1.37 4.23
N CYS A 108 10.70 -2.22 4.92
CA CYS A 108 11.39 -3.35 4.29
C CYS A 108 10.42 -4.36 3.68
N MET A 109 9.38 -4.73 4.43
CA MET A 109 8.33 -5.66 3.97
C MET A 109 7.60 -5.13 2.74
N TYR A 110 7.19 -3.86 2.78
CA TYR A 110 6.50 -3.22 1.67
C TYR A 110 7.41 -3.15 0.44
N ALA A 111 8.65 -2.67 0.59
CA ALA A 111 9.61 -2.59 -0.51
C ALA A 111 9.89 -3.95 -1.16
N SER A 112 10.09 -5.02 -0.37
CA SER A 112 10.38 -6.35 -0.92
C SER A 112 9.19 -7.01 -1.62
N GLN A 113 7.98 -6.48 -1.41
CA GLN A 113 6.75 -6.91 -2.07
C GLN A 113 6.40 -6.07 -3.30
N THR A 114 6.78 -4.79 -3.36
CA THR A 114 6.33 -3.88 -4.42
C THR A 114 7.42 -3.39 -5.36
N ILE A 115 8.69 -3.58 -5.02
CA ILE A 115 9.83 -3.12 -5.80
C ILE A 115 10.62 -4.33 -6.30
N GLU A 116 11.06 -4.29 -7.55
CA GLU A 116 11.93 -5.34 -8.10
C GLU A 116 13.30 -5.33 -7.40
N PRO A 117 13.84 -6.49 -6.98
CA PRO A 117 15.15 -6.55 -6.34
C PRO A 117 16.28 -6.16 -7.30
N GLU A 118 17.33 -5.53 -6.78
CA GLU A 118 18.55 -5.30 -7.56
C GLU A 118 19.26 -6.63 -7.83
N ALA A 119 19.66 -6.83 -9.09
CA ALA A 119 20.42 -8.01 -9.48
C ALA A 119 21.76 -8.08 -8.73
N TRP A 120 22.14 -9.29 -8.34
CA TRP A 120 23.51 -9.58 -7.90
C TRP A 120 24.44 -9.70 -9.12
N PRO A 121 25.74 -9.36 -8.98
CA PRO A 121 26.73 -9.71 -9.99
C PRO A 121 26.72 -11.21 -10.29
N SER A 122 26.93 -11.59 -11.55
CA SER A 122 26.87 -12.98 -12.01
C SER A 122 27.86 -13.92 -11.31
N GLU A 123 29.00 -13.38 -10.86
CA GLU A 123 30.07 -14.13 -10.20
C GLU A 123 29.81 -14.31 -8.70
N LEU A 124 28.91 -13.51 -8.12
CA LEU A 124 28.61 -13.54 -6.70
C LEU A 124 27.65 -14.68 -6.37
N ARG A 125 27.97 -15.45 -5.32
CA ARG A 125 27.05 -16.42 -4.73
C ARG A 125 26.40 -15.80 -3.49
N PRO A 126 25.21 -15.20 -3.59
CA PRO A 126 24.62 -14.48 -2.46
C PRO A 126 24.17 -15.42 -1.33
N SER A 127 24.07 -16.72 -1.60
CA SER A 127 23.81 -17.75 -0.58
C SER A 127 25.05 -18.15 0.23
N ASP A 128 26.24 -17.69 -0.17
CA ASP A 128 27.49 -17.94 0.56
C ASP A 128 27.88 -16.70 1.37
N PRO A 129 27.81 -16.74 2.72
CA PRO A 129 28.16 -15.58 3.54
C PRO A 129 29.63 -15.16 3.38
N ALA A 130 30.53 -16.09 3.07
CA ALA A 130 31.95 -15.78 2.86
C ALA A 130 32.18 -14.96 1.57
N SER A 131 31.22 -14.99 0.64
CA SER A 131 31.22 -14.17 -0.58
C SER A 131 30.39 -12.90 -0.41
N LEU A 132 29.19 -13.03 0.17
CA LEU A 132 28.20 -11.95 0.30
C LEU A 132 28.69 -10.77 1.15
N PHE A 133 29.12 -11.01 2.39
CA PHE A 133 29.45 -9.91 3.31
C PHE A 133 30.69 -9.13 2.87
N PRO A 134 31.80 -9.76 2.40
CA PRO A 134 32.93 -9.00 1.86
C PRO A 134 32.55 -8.14 0.65
N TYR A 135 31.67 -8.64 -0.22
CA TYR A 135 31.16 -7.84 -1.35
C TYR A 135 30.39 -6.61 -0.89
N LEU A 136 29.44 -6.78 0.04
CA LEU A 136 28.64 -5.66 0.58
C LEU A 136 29.51 -4.62 1.29
N MET A 137 30.53 -5.07 2.02
CA MET A 137 31.51 -4.19 2.66
C MET A 137 32.36 -3.42 1.64
N ALA A 138 32.90 -4.11 0.63
CA ALA A 138 33.76 -3.50 -0.39
C ALA A 138 33.00 -2.52 -1.30
N SER A 139 31.72 -2.76 -1.53
CA SER A 139 30.83 -1.89 -2.30
C SER A 139 30.19 -0.76 -1.48
N THR A 140 30.52 -0.65 -0.18
CA THR A 140 29.92 0.30 0.76
C THR A 140 28.39 0.31 0.66
N PHE A 141 27.79 -0.88 0.52
CA PHE A 141 26.37 -1.00 0.21
C PHE A 141 25.49 -0.36 1.28
N ASP A 142 24.52 0.43 0.83
CA ASP A 142 23.45 1.03 1.63
C ASP A 142 22.10 0.48 1.15
N GLY A 143 21.35 -0.13 2.05
CA GLY A 143 20.04 -0.69 1.70
C GLY A 143 19.68 -1.91 2.52
N ILE A 144 18.85 -2.76 1.93
CA ILE A 144 18.31 -3.94 2.60
C ILE A 144 18.68 -5.20 1.86
N VAL A 145 18.99 -6.25 2.63
CA VAL A 145 19.13 -7.62 2.12
C VAL A 145 18.06 -8.47 2.78
N GLU A 146 17.19 -9.06 1.96
CA GLU A 146 16.21 -10.05 2.40
C GLU A 146 16.80 -11.45 2.25
N ILE A 147 16.70 -12.25 3.31
CA ILE A 147 17.07 -13.66 3.32
C ILE A 147 15.83 -14.46 3.67
N SER A 148 15.35 -15.23 2.70
CA SER A 148 14.14 -16.05 2.81
C SER A 148 14.51 -17.53 2.80
N HIS A 149 14.07 -18.30 3.80
CA HIS A 149 14.24 -19.74 3.86
C HIS A 149 13.09 -20.41 4.64
N ASP A 150 12.57 -21.54 4.15
CA ASP A 150 11.50 -22.32 4.84
C ASP A 150 10.27 -21.48 5.27
N GLY A 151 9.88 -20.55 4.39
CA GLY A 151 8.79 -19.59 4.62
C GLY A 151 9.14 -18.44 5.59
N ALA A 152 10.25 -18.49 6.31
CA ALA A 152 10.72 -17.38 7.13
C ALA A 152 11.38 -16.32 6.25
N VAL A 153 10.95 -15.08 6.40
CA VAL A 153 11.53 -13.90 5.74
C VAL A 153 12.32 -13.10 6.77
N ASN A 154 13.53 -12.71 6.43
CA ASN A 154 14.45 -11.99 7.32
C ASN A 154 15.04 -10.79 6.58
N TYR A 155 15.28 -9.69 7.30
CA TYR A 155 15.85 -8.47 6.75
C TYR A 155 17.13 -8.09 7.49
N LEU A 156 18.16 -7.74 6.73
CA LEU A 156 19.38 -7.10 7.22
C LEU A 156 19.44 -5.69 6.64
N ILE A 157 19.61 -4.70 7.51
CA ILE A 157 19.76 -3.30 7.13
C ILE A 157 21.24 -2.97 7.09
N PHE A 158 21.72 -2.48 5.95
CA PHE A 158 23.11 -2.11 5.75
C PHE A 158 23.25 -0.60 5.64
N ALA A 159 24.30 -0.07 6.27
CA ALA A 159 24.82 1.26 6.01
C ALA A 159 26.35 1.21 5.92
N ASN A 160 26.92 1.82 4.89
CA ASN A 160 28.33 1.80 4.54
C ASN A 160 28.91 0.37 4.49
N GLY A 161 28.14 -0.58 3.97
CA GLY A 161 28.54 -1.98 3.85
C GLY A 161 28.57 -2.77 5.16
N VAL A 162 28.10 -2.20 6.27
CA VAL A 162 28.01 -2.85 7.59
C VAL A 162 26.56 -3.03 7.99
N VAL A 163 26.25 -4.18 8.61
CA VAL A 163 24.92 -4.45 9.18
C VAL A 163 24.66 -3.51 10.35
N GLN A 164 23.68 -2.61 10.20
CA GLN A 164 23.23 -1.69 11.25
C GLN A 164 22.13 -2.31 12.11
N ASN A 165 21.18 -3.00 11.47
CA ASN A 165 20.01 -3.56 12.13
C ASN A 165 19.56 -4.87 11.47
N THR A 166 18.79 -5.68 12.21
CA THR A 166 18.31 -6.99 11.76
C THR A 166 16.89 -7.26 12.23
N TYR A 167 16.04 -7.71 11.33
CA TYR A 167 14.69 -8.20 11.63
C TYR A 167 14.58 -9.66 11.22
N LEU A 168 14.54 -10.57 12.20
CA LEU A 168 14.68 -12.01 11.97
C LEU A 168 13.44 -12.77 12.46
N ALA A 169 12.87 -13.61 11.61
CA ALA A 169 11.68 -14.39 11.95
C ALA A 169 12.05 -15.60 12.83
N GLY A 170 11.52 -15.62 14.06
CA GLY A 170 11.64 -16.77 14.97
C GLY A 170 13.01 -16.98 15.63
N MET A 171 13.93 -16.02 15.53
CA MET A 171 15.27 -16.11 16.12
C MET A 171 15.41 -15.22 17.34
N GLN A 172 15.25 -15.80 18.52
CA GLN A 172 15.45 -15.12 19.80
C GLN A 172 16.80 -15.49 20.43
N GLY A 173 17.44 -14.51 21.09
CA GLY A 173 18.69 -14.68 21.84
C GLY A 173 19.96 -14.79 21.00
N GLY A 174 21.09 -14.42 21.61
CA GLY A 174 22.41 -14.35 20.98
C GLY A 174 22.74 -12.95 20.41
N SER A 175 23.99 -12.77 20.01
CA SER A 175 24.44 -11.53 19.35
C SER A 175 23.88 -11.41 17.92
N ILE A 176 23.90 -10.21 17.33
CA ILE A 176 23.50 -10.01 15.92
C ILE A 176 24.29 -10.96 15.01
N VAL A 177 25.61 -11.04 15.19
CA VAL A 177 26.49 -11.91 14.40
C VAL A 177 26.05 -13.37 14.49
N GLU A 178 25.83 -13.88 15.70
CA GLU A 178 25.38 -15.27 15.90
C GLU A 178 24.05 -15.55 15.21
N ARG A 179 23.09 -14.62 15.33
CA ARG A 179 21.77 -14.80 14.72
C ARG A 179 21.85 -14.76 13.20
N VAL A 180 22.65 -13.87 12.63
CA VAL A 180 22.89 -13.80 11.18
C VAL A 180 23.62 -15.06 10.69
N SER A 181 24.66 -15.52 11.38
CA SER A 181 25.37 -16.76 11.02
C SER A 181 24.45 -17.97 10.96
N ARG A 182 23.48 -18.07 11.89
CA ARG A 182 22.48 -19.14 11.91
C ARG A 182 21.52 -19.14 10.70
N LEU A 183 21.38 -18.02 9.97
CA LEU A 183 20.62 -17.98 8.72
C LEU A 183 21.34 -18.75 7.59
N PHE A 184 22.67 -18.82 7.65
CA PHE A 184 23.52 -19.43 6.63
C PHE A 184 24.07 -20.81 7.03
N ASP A 185 23.63 -21.36 8.17
CA ASP A 185 24.16 -22.62 8.70
C ASP A 185 23.98 -23.77 7.70
N GLU A 186 25.06 -24.48 7.40
CA GLU A 186 25.13 -25.50 6.36
C GLU A 186 24.18 -26.67 6.60
N ARG A 187 23.87 -26.97 7.87
CA ARG A 187 22.87 -27.99 8.25
C ARG A 187 21.44 -27.60 7.87
N ARG A 188 21.22 -26.31 7.61
CA ARG A 188 19.97 -25.70 7.15
C ARG A 188 20.07 -25.21 5.70
N ARG A 189 21.05 -25.67 4.91
CA ARG A 189 21.01 -25.55 3.44
C ARG A 189 19.88 -26.41 2.88
N VAL A 190 18.66 -26.01 3.19
CA VAL A 190 17.44 -26.42 2.54
C VAL A 190 17.55 -25.91 1.11
N LEU A 191 17.07 -26.70 0.14
CA LEU A 191 17.13 -26.46 -1.30
C LEU A 191 16.47 -25.14 -1.79
N HIS A 192 16.08 -24.22 -0.90
CA HIS A 192 15.22 -23.07 -1.20
C HIS A 192 15.58 -21.80 -0.41
N MET A 193 16.87 -21.53 -0.15
CA MET A 193 17.27 -20.20 0.34
C MET A 193 17.29 -19.19 -0.81
N SER A 194 16.63 -18.05 -0.62
CA SER A 194 16.65 -16.91 -1.53
C SER A 194 17.28 -15.71 -0.83
N VAL A 195 18.18 -15.02 -1.51
CA VAL A 195 18.86 -13.82 -1.01
C VAL A 195 18.69 -12.72 -2.04
N ARG A 196 17.98 -11.66 -1.67
CA ARG A 196 17.60 -10.54 -2.55
C ARG A 196 18.01 -9.23 -1.90
N ARG A 197 18.21 -8.17 -2.68
CA ARG A 197 18.58 -6.85 -2.16
C ARG A 197 17.82 -5.72 -2.82
N TRP A 198 17.70 -4.61 -2.10
CA TRP A 198 17.08 -3.37 -2.56
C TRP A 198 17.88 -2.19 -2.01
N PRO A 199 17.78 -1.00 -2.63
CA PRO A 199 18.30 0.22 -2.03
C PRO A 199 17.58 0.53 -0.71
N VAL A 200 18.02 1.57 -0.02
CA VAL A 200 17.38 2.04 1.22
C VAL A 200 15.88 2.27 0.97
N PRO A 201 14.98 1.54 1.67
CA PRO A 201 13.55 1.64 1.43
C PRO A 201 13.04 3.00 1.88
N ALA A 202 12.17 3.60 1.07
CA ALA A 202 11.38 4.75 1.50
C ALA A 202 10.39 4.33 2.61
N PRO A 203 9.94 5.26 3.46
CA PRO A 203 8.83 5.01 4.36
C PRO A 203 7.61 4.48 3.60
N ILE A 204 6.78 3.66 4.25
CA ILE A 204 5.57 3.13 3.62
C ILE A 204 4.70 4.30 3.14
N PRO A 205 4.29 4.30 1.86
CA PRO A 205 3.37 5.32 1.35
C PRO A 205 2.01 5.15 2.00
N VAL A 206 1.44 6.25 2.50
CA VAL A 206 0.10 6.27 3.11
C VAL A 206 -0.93 6.46 2.01
N GLN A 207 -1.78 5.45 1.78
CA GLN A 207 -2.87 5.58 0.81
C GLN A 207 -3.92 6.60 1.28
N ALA A 208 -4.58 7.23 0.32
CA ALA A 208 -5.72 8.10 0.56
C ALA A 208 -6.79 7.35 1.38
N PRO A 209 -7.36 7.97 2.44
CA PRO A 209 -8.44 7.37 3.19
C PRO A 209 -9.61 6.99 2.28
N THR A 210 -10.24 5.84 2.52
CA THR A 210 -11.37 5.35 1.71
C THR A 210 -12.52 6.36 1.62
N GLY A 211 -12.76 7.14 2.69
CA GLY A 211 -13.73 8.22 2.69
C GLY A 211 -13.38 9.37 1.73
N LEU A 212 -12.09 9.69 1.56
CA LEU A 212 -11.64 10.70 0.60
C LEU A 212 -11.80 10.20 -0.84
N VAL A 213 -11.43 8.94 -1.09
CA VAL A 213 -11.64 8.28 -2.40
C VAL A 213 -13.12 8.31 -2.79
N GLN A 214 -14.01 7.95 -1.87
CA GLN A 214 -15.45 7.99 -2.13
C GLN A 214 -15.94 9.44 -2.36
N ALA A 215 -15.43 10.40 -1.59
CA ALA A 215 -15.82 11.79 -1.76
C ALA A 215 -15.43 12.36 -3.13
N TYR A 216 -14.27 12.02 -3.66
CA TYR A 216 -13.87 12.44 -5.00
C TYR A 216 -14.68 11.75 -6.10
N ARG A 217 -15.02 10.47 -5.94
CA ARG A 217 -15.93 9.77 -6.86
C ARG A 217 -17.30 10.46 -6.89
N ASP A 218 -17.89 10.70 -5.73
CA ASP A 218 -19.20 11.35 -5.60
C ASP A 218 -19.18 12.75 -6.23
N LEU A 219 -18.13 13.55 -5.96
CA LEU A 219 -17.96 14.89 -6.52
C LEU A 219 -17.88 14.85 -8.05
N ALA A 220 -17.03 13.98 -8.60
CA ALA A 220 -16.84 13.85 -10.04
C ALA A 220 -18.13 13.40 -10.74
N THR A 221 -18.81 12.39 -10.20
CA THR A 221 -20.10 11.91 -10.73
C THR A 221 -21.18 12.99 -10.63
N SER A 222 -21.29 13.66 -9.49
CA SER A 222 -22.29 14.73 -9.30
C SER A 222 -22.06 15.92 -10.21
N LEU A 223 -20.80 16.27 -10.47
CA LEU A 223 -20.44 17.30 -11.45
C LEU A 223 -20.95 16.94 -12.85
N VAL A 224 -20.68 15.71 -13.31
CA VAL A 224 -21.16 15.24 -14.62
C VAL A 224 -22.69 15.23 -14.68
N LEU A 225 -23.36 14.70 -13.65
CA LEU A 225 -24.82 14.66 -13.59
C LEU A 225 -25.43 16.07 -13.63
N ARG A 226 -24.82 17.03 -12.94
CA ARG A 226 -25.28 18.42 -12.94
C ARG A 226 -25.09 19.09 -14.31
N LEU A 227 -23.98 18.83 -14.99
CA LEU A 227 -23.79 19.32 -16.36
C LEU A 227 -24.84 18.74 -17.33
N VAL A 228 -25.18 17.45 -17.20
CA VAL A 228 -26.26 16.83 -17.99
C VAL A 228 -27.61 17.50 -17.70
N ALA A 229 -27.93 17.73 -16.42
CA ALA A 229 -29.16 18.42 -16.01
C ALA A 229 -29.25 19.87 -16.55
N GLU A 230 -28.11 20.51 -16.80
CA GLU A 230 -28.00 21.83 -17.44
C GLU A 230 -28.01 21.78 -18.98
N GLY A 231 -28.32 20.61 -19.56
CA GLY A 231 -28.49 20.42 -21.02
C GLY A 231 -27.25 19.93 -21.75
N ARG A 232 -26.16 19.58 -21.05
CA ARG A 232 -24.91 19.09 -21.66
C ARG A 232 -24.90 17.56 -21.71
N GLU A 233 -25.70 16.99 -22.61
CA GLU A 233 -25.88 15.53 -22.73
C GLU A 233 -24.56 14.77 -23.01
N SER A 234 -23.59 15.42 -23.66
CA SER A 234 -22.27 14.83 -23.94
C SER A 234 -21.29 14.83 -22.76
N ALA A 235 -21.66 15.42 -21.61
CA ALA A 235 -20.77 15.56 -20.46
C ALA A 235 -20.15 14.24 -19.96
N PRO A 236 -20.86 13.09 -19.89
CA PRO A 236 -20.26 11.83 -19.48
C PRO A 236 -19.15 11.35 -20.44
N ALA A 237 -19.37 11.48 -21.75
CA ALA A 237 -18.38 11.11 -22.76
C ALA A 237 -17.15 12.03 -22.70
N MET A 238 -17.37 13.34 -22.52
CA MET A 238 -16.30 14.33 -22.35
C MET A 238 -15.48 14.07 -21.08
N ALA A 239 -16.14 13.74 -19.97
CA ALA A 239 -15.48 13.41 -18.71
C ALA A 239 -14.63 12.14 -18.82
N GLU A 240 -15.14 11.10 -19.48
CA GLU A 240 -14.38 9.87 -19.72
C GLU A 240 -13.19 10.10 -20.66
N GLN A 241 -13.34 10.90 -21.71
CA GLN A 241 -12.24 11.28 -22.60
C GLN A 241 -11.17 12.09 -21.85
N ALA A 242 -11.57 13.07 -21.02
CA ALA A 242 -10.67 13.84 -20.18
C ALA A 242 -9.90 12.93 -19.22
N ARG A 243 -10.59 11.99 -18.56
CA ARG A 243 -10.00 10.99 -17.68
C ARG A 243 -8.95 10.14 -18.39
N GLN A 244 -9.27 9.60 -19.57
CA GLN A 244 -8.34 8.79 -20.37
C GLN A 244 -7.09 9.57 -20.78
N LYS A 245 -7.25 10.84 -21.16
CA LYS A 245 -6.14 11.74 -21.52
C LYS A 245 -5.22 12.02 -20.32
N LEU A 246 -5.79 12.16 -19.13
CA LEU A 246 -5.06 12.49 -17.91
C LEU A 246 -4.44 11.25 -17.22
N LEU A 247 -4.92 10.05 -17.53
CA LEU A 247 -4.52 8.81 -16.86
C LEU A 247 -2.99 8.56 -16.84
N PRO A 248 -2.22 8.81 -17.92
CA PRO A 248 -0.77 8.61 -17.88
C PRO A 248 -0.04 9.52 -16.88
N ALA A 249 -0.55 10.73 -16.65
CA ALA A 249 0.01 11.68 -15.69
C ALA A 249 -0.57 11.51 -14.28
N HIS A 250 -1.81 11.01 -14.18
CA HIS A 250 -2.54 10.83 -12.93
C HIS A 250 -3.18 9.43 -12.85
N PRO A 251 -2.39 8.38 -12.55
CA PRO A 251 -2.90 7.00 -12.47
C PRO A 251 -4.05 6.81 -11.48
N ALA A 252 -4.11 7.63 -10.41
CA ALA A 252 -5.20 7.61 -9.42
C ALA A 252 -6.61 7.79 -10.04
N LEU A 253 -6.69 8.41 -11.22
CA LEU A 253 -7.95 8.58 -11.97
C LEU A 253 -8.52 7.27 -12.53
N GLU A 254 -7.79 6.15 -12.45
CA GLU A 254 -8.33 4.85 -12.83
C GLU A 254 -9.53 4.42 -11.98
N GLY A 255 -9.59 4.90 -10.73
CA GLY A 255 -10.70 4.62 -9.82
C GLY A 255 -11.91 5.54 -9.96
N ILE A 256 -11.95 6.38 -10.99
CA ILE A 256 -13.11 7.19 -11.35
C ILE A 256 -13.66 6.66 -12.68
N SER A 257 -14.99 6.55 -12.82
CA SER A 257 -15.61 6.12 -14.07
C SER A 257 -16.92 6.86 -14.32
N PHE A 258 -17.16 7.20 -15.58
CA PHE A 258 -18.38 7.86 -16.05
C PHE A 258 -19.18 7.02 -17.04
N SER A 259 -18.65 5.85 -17.43
CA SER A 259 -19.21 4.96 -18.45
C SER A 259 -20.12 3.86 -17.89
N GLY A 260 -20.52 3.96 -16.62
CA GLY A 260 -21.29 2.91 -15.93
C GLY A 260 -20.46 1.67 -15.56
N ARG A 261 -19.15 1.68 -15.85
CA ARG A 261 -18.22 0.64 -15.40
C ARG A 261 -18.00 0.77 -13.89
N ALA A 262 -17.89 -0.37 -13.21
CA ALA A 262 -17.47 -0.39 -11.82
C ALA A 262 -16.10 0.30 -11.67
N PRO A 263 -15.97 1.33 -10.81
CA PRO A 263 -14.70 2.01 -10.60
C PRO A 263 -13.65 1.04 -10.05
N ARG A 264 -12.42 1.14 -10.53
CA ARG A 264 -11.30 0.33 -10.02
C ARG A 264 -10.86 0.83 -8.64
N ALA A 265 -10.22 -0.05 -7.88
CA ALA A 265 -9.62 0.32 -6.61
C ALA A 265 -8.48 1.33 -6.83
N VAL A 266 -8.39 2.36 -5.98
CA VAL A 266 -7.36 3.41 -6.07
C VAL A 266 -6.21 3.05 -5.14
N VAL A 267 -5.01 2.91 -5.70
CA VAL A 267 -3.75 2.82 -4.95
C VAL A 267 -2.99 4.11 -5.17
N ALA A 268 -3.27 5.11 -4.34
CA ALA A 268 -2.63 6.43 -4.39
C ALA A 268 -2.68 7.07 -3.01
N ASP A 269 -1.73 7.96 -2.72
CA ASP A 269 -1.82 8.85 -1.56
C ASP A 269 -2.87 9.97 -1.80
N ALA A 270 -3.14 10.74 -0.75
CA ALA A 270 -4.13 11.82 -0.79
C ALA A 270 -3.74 12.89 -1.83
N ASP A 271 -2.48 13.29 -1.88
CA ASP A 271 -2.00 14.38 -2.74
C ASP A 271 -2.12 14.02 -4.23
N ALA A 272 -1.71 12.81 -4.61
CA ALA A 272 -1.82 12.31 -5.98
C ALA A 272 -3.29 12.18 -6.42
N LEU A 273 -4.16 11.74 -5.51
CA LEU A 273 -5.61 11.65 -5.76
C LEU A 273 -6.26 13.04 -5.90
N THR A 274 -5.95 13.97 -5.00
CA THR A 274 -6.41 15.37 -5.07
C THR A 274 -5.97 15.99 -6.39
N THR A 275 -4.68 15.87 -6.72
CA THR A 275 -4.09 16.43 -7.95
C THR A 275 -4.72 15.89 -9.21
N GLY A 276 -4.89 14.56 -9.30
CA GLY A 276 -5.57 13.95 -10.44
C GLY A 276 -7.02 14.42 -10.55
N THR A 277 -7.74 14.47 -9.44
CA THR A 277 -9.15 14.88 -9.44
C THR A 277 -9.33 16.35 -9.78
N ALA A 278 -8.46 17.23 -9.26
CA ALA A 278 -8.44 18.65 -9.61
C ALA A 278 -8.18 18.84 -11.11
N ALA A 279 -7.19 18.14 -11.67
CA ALA A 279 -6.89 18.18 -13.11
C ALA A 279 -8.10 17.73 -13.95
N LEU A 280 -8.80 16.68 -13.53
CA LEU A 280 -10.01 16.19 -14.19
C LEU A 280 -11.15 17.21 -14.15
N ILE A 281 -11.44 17.77 -12.98
CA ILE A 281 -12.48 18.81 -12.80
C ILE A 281 -12.17 20.02 -13.68
N ASN A 282 -10.92 20.50 -13.63
CA ASN A 282 -10.44 21.60 -14.44
C ASN A 282 -10.65 21.29 -15.93
N GLN A 283 -10.14 20.16 -16.43
CA GLN A 283 -10.24 19.77 -17.84
C GLN A 283 -11.71 19.68 -18.30
N LEU A 284 -12.59 19.11 -17.47
CA LEU A 284 -14.02 18.98 -17.78
C LEU A 284 -14.69 20.35 -17.88
N LEU A 285 -14.51 21.20 -16.88
CA LEU A 285 -15.13 22.53 -16.84
C LEU A 285 -14.58 23.49 -17.91
N TRP A 286 -13.30 23.36 -18.29
CA TRP A 286 -12.74 24.07 -19.45
C TRP A 286 -13.33 23.59 -20.78
N SER A 287 -13.49 22.26 -20.95
CA SER A 287 -14.06 21.68 -22.19
C SER A 287 -15.53 22.05 -22.42
N THR A 288 -16.18 22.46 -21.34
CA THR A 288 -17.55 22.93 -21.26
C THR A 288 -17.74 24.30 -21.95
N GLY A 289 -16.68 25.10 -22.16
CA GLY A 289 -16.75 26.33 -22.97
C GLY A 289 -17.68 27.41 -22.41
N GLU A 290 -17.94 27.41 -21.10
CA GLU A 290 -18.79 28.40 -20.45
C GLU A 290 -18.18 29.81 -20.59
N GLN A 291 -18.97 30.78 -21.04
CA GLN A 291 -18.51 32.16 -21.20
C GLN A 291 -18.54 32.96 -19.89
N ASP A 292 -19.34 32.51 -18.91
CA ASP A 292 -19.42 33.10 -17.58
C ASP A 292 -18.40 32.42 -16.64
N PRO A 293 -17.34 33.13 -16.20
CA PRO A 293 -16.33 32.58 -15.31
C PRO A 293 -16.86 32.30 -13.88
N ASP A 294 -17.98 32.89 -13.47
CA ASP A 294 -18.53 32.73 -12.12
C ASP A 294 -19.39 31.46 -11.98
N ARG A 295 -19.92 30.95 -13.10
CA ARG A 295 -20.81 29.77 -13.10
C ARG A 295 -20.10 28.48 -12.68
N PRO A 296 -18.89 28.13 -13.20
CA PRO A 296 -18.15 26.97 -12.71
C PRO A 296 -17.82 27.08 -11.22
N ALA A 297 -17.50 28.28 -10.73
CA ALA A 297 -17.22 28.53 -9.33
C ALA A 297 -18.46 28.29 -8.44
N ALA A 298 -19.63 28.78 -8.86
CA ALA A 298 -20.90 28.58 -8.15
C ALA A 298 -21.29 27.09 -8.11
N LEU A 299 -21.20 26.41 -9.25
CA LEU A 299 -21.46 24.98 -9.37
C LEU A 299 -20.59 24.15 -8.42
N LEU A 300 -19.28 24.43 -8.41
CA LEU A 300 -18.33 23.75 -7.54
C LEU A 300 -18.62 24.03 -6.06
N ARG A 301 -18.93 25.28 -5.68
CA ARG A 301 -19.30 25.64 -4.30
C ARG A 301 -20.51 24.86 -3.81
N ASP A 302 -21.55 24.74 -4.64
CA ASP A 302 -22.73 23.94 -4.32
C ASP A 302 -22.39 22.45 -4.12
N LEU A 303 -21.69 21.86 -5.10
CA LEU A 303 -21.35 20.42 -5.06
C LEU A 303 -20.42 20.05 -3.90
N MET A 304 -19.54 20.96 -3.50
CA MET A 304 -18.59 20.72 -2.42
C MET A 304 -19.12 21.13 -1.05
N HIS A 305 -20.27 21.79 -0.96
CA HIS A 305 -20.75 22.44 0.27
C HIS A 305 -20.77 21.48 1.49
N GLU A 306 -21.36 20.29 1.34
CA GLU A 306 -21.50 19.31 2.43
C GLU A 306 -20.16 18.78 2.95
N ARG A 307 -19.16 18.67 2.07
CA ARG A 307 -17.84 18.08 2.37
C ARG A 307 -16.71 19.10 2.24
N ARG A 308 -17.01 20.40 2.36
CA ARG A 308 -16.05 21.50 2.11
C ARG A 308 -14.78 21.38 2.94
N HIS A 309 -14.91 21.02 4.22
CA HIS A 309 -13.78 20.90 5.13
C HIS A 309 -12.86 19.74 4.75
N LEU A 310 -13.42 18.63 4.25
CA LEU A 310 -12.65 17.50 3.76
C LEU A 310 -11.83 17.91 2.53
N PHE A 311 -12.48 18.50 1.52
CA PHE A 311 -11.81 18.92 0.28
C PHE A 311 -10.78 20.02 0.50
N GLN A 312 -11.06 20.98 1.39
CA GLN A 312 -10.12 22.01 1.78
C GLN A 312 -8.92 21.41 2.51
N SER A 313 -9.12 20.49 3.46
CA SER A 313 -8.02 19.83 4.17
C SER A 313 -7.13 18.97 3.26
N ALA A 314 -7.71 18.46 2.17
CA ALA A 314 -7.00 17.67 1.16
C ALA A 314 -6.30 18.54 0.10
N GLY A 315 -6.36 19.88 0.20
CA GLY A 315 -5.68 20.80 -0.71
C GLY A 315 -6.36 20.98 -2.07
N LEU A 316 -7.64 20.61 -2.21
CA LEU A 316 -8.33 20.68 -3.49
C LEU A 316 -8.52 22.13 -3.97
N TYR A 317 -8.79 23.05 -3.03
CA TYR A 317 -9.20 24.42 -3.36
C TYR A 317 -8.05 25.22 -3.97
N GLU A 318 -6.82 24.92 -3.58
CA GLU A 318 -5.60 25.52 -4.11
C GLU A 318 -5.27 25.04 -5.53
N GLN A 319 -5.85 23.91 -5.96
CA GLN A 319 -5.55 23.28 -7.26
C GLN A 319 -6.64 23.50 -8.32
N ILE A 320 -7.79 24.06 -7.92
CA ILE A 320 -8.87 24.43 -8.83
C ILE A 320 -8.63 25.84 -9.36
N HIS A 321 -8.87 26.06 -10.67
CA HIS A 321 -8.62 27.37 -11.30
C HIS A 321 -9.60 28.47 -10.88
N TRP A 322 -10.81 28.09 -10.46
CA TRP A 322 -11.85 29.03 -10.02
C TRP A 322 -11.70 29.34 -8.52
N LYS A 323 -11.95 30.61 -8.14
CA LYS A 323 -11.92 31.01 -6.74
C LYS A 323 -13.16 30.48 -6.02
N LEU A 324 -12.93 29.68 -4.98
CA LEU A 324 -13.99 29.00 -4.20
C LEU A 324 -14.20 29.63 -2.80
N THR A 325 -13.51 30.73 -2.51
CA THR A 325 -13.64 31.53 -1.28
C THR A 325 -15.00 32.18 -1.14
#